data_AF-A0A4S1FU23-F1
#
_entry.id   AF-A0A4S1FU23-F1
#
_cell.length_a   1.000
_cell.length_b   1.000
_cell.length_c   1.000
_cell.angle_alpha   90.00
_cell.angle_beta   90.00
_cell.angle_gamma   90.00
#
_symmetry.space_group_name_H-M   'P 1'
#
loop_
_entity.id
_entity.type
_entity.pdbx_description
1 polymer ?
#
loop_
_entity_poly.entity_id
_entity_poly.type
_entity_poly.pdbx_seq_one_letter_code
_entity_poly.pdbx_strand_id
1 'polypeptide(L)'
;MNQHAKLRIGHSACPHDCPSTCALEVELLDNNRIGRVHGAKANSYTSGVVCAKVARYADRVHHPDRLLKPLVRAGAKGEGAWREAS
;
A
#
# COMPACT_ATOMS: atom_id res chain seq x y z
N MET A 1 -1.60 -13.06 27.74
CA MET A 1 -0.58 -13.42 26.75
C MET A 1 -1.24 -13.35 25.39
N ASN A 2 -1.04 -12.24 24.66
CA ASN A 2 -1.73 -12.00 23.39
C ASN A 2 -1.26 -13.04 22.37
N GLN A 3 -2.12 -14.02 22.09
CA GLN A 3 -1.94 -14.91 20.96
C GLN A 3 -1.92 -14.04 19.71
N HIS A 4 -0.75 -13.96 19.08
CA HIS A 4 -0.65 -13.34 17.78
C HIS A 4 -1.38 -14.27 16.82
N ALA A 5 -2.53 -13.82 16.30
CA ALA A 5 -3.21 -14.51 15.23
C ALA A 5 -2.19 -14.86 14.13
N LYS A 6 -2.30 -16.07 13.57
CA LYS A 6 -1.36 -16.56 12.56
C LYS A 6 -1.62 -15.81 11.24
N LEU A 7 -1.09 -14.59 11.14
CA LEU A 7 -1.24 -13.72 9.98
C LEU A 7 -0.40 -14.26 8.82
N ARG A 8 -1.00 -14.31 7.63
CA ARG A 8 -0.26 -14.64 6.41
C ARG A 8 0.55 -13.40 5.99
N ILE A 9 1.81 -13.60 5.62
CA ILE A 9 2.69 -12.52 5.15
C ILE A 9 2.86 -12.63 3.63
N GLY A 10 2.69 -11.50 2.95
CA GLY A 10 3.04 -11.32 1.54
C GLY A 10 4.35 -10.55 1.40
N HIS A 11 5.07 -10.78 0.31
CA HIS A 11 6.30 -10.06 -0.01
C HIS A 11 6.07 -9.09 -1.17
N SER A 12 6.64 -7.89 -1.07
CA SER A 12 6.55 -6.85 -2.10
C SER A 12 7.81 -5.98 -2.08
N ALA A 13 7.93 -5.06 -3.03
CA ALA A 13 8.86 -3.94 -2.98
C ALA A 13 8.10 -2.63 -2.68
N CYS A 14 8.79 -1.67 -2.08
CA CYS A 14 8.29 -0.31 -1.90
C CYS A 14 8.18 0.38 -3.27
N PRO A 15 7.00 0.95 -3.61
CA PRO A 15 6.79 1.59 -4.91
C PRO A 15 7.25 3.06 -4.94
N HIS A 16 7.79 3.58 -3.83
CA HIS A 16 8.28 4.95 -3.82
C HIS A 16 9.59 5.06 -4.60
N ASP A 17 9.69 6.12 -5.39
CA ASP A 17 10.92 6.54 -6.04
C ASP A 17 11.87 7.18 -5.01
N CYS A 18 12.52 6.32 -4.23
CA CYS A 18 13.45 6.68 -3.17
C CYS A 18 14.63 5.69 -3.25
N PRO A 19 15.87 6.14 -2.98
CA PRO A 19 17.05 5.29 -3.10
C PRO A 19 17.04 4.07 -2.18
N SER A 20 16.18 4.03 -1.16
CA SER A 20 16.17 2.92 -0.21
C SER A 20 15.61 1.61 -0.76
N THR A 21 14.80 1.65 -1.83
CA THR A 21 14.29 0.46 -2.56
C THR A 21 13.84 -0.70 -1.64
N CYS A 22 13.13 -0.38 -0.54
CA CYS A 22 12.86 -1.34 0.53
C CYS A 22 12.14 -2.60 0.03
N ALA A 23 12.66 -3.78 0.39
CA ALA A 23 11.87 -5.02 0.38
C ALA A 23 10.89 -5.01 1.57
N LEU A 24 9.65 -5.46 1.34
CA LEU A 24 8.54 -5.36 2.28
C LEU A 24 7.98 -6.73 2.67
N GLU A 25 7.57 -6.82 3.93
CA GLU A 25 6.69 -7.85 4.48
C GLU A 25 5.34 -7.21 4.81
N VAL A 26 4.26 -7.71 4.21
CA VAL A 26 2.92 -7.14 4.29
C VAL A 26 1.99 -8.14 4.97
N GLU A 27 1.33 -7.74 6.05
CA GLU A 27 0.27 -8.54 6.65
C GLU A 27 -0.90 -8.67 5.67
N LEU A 28 -1.29 -9.90 5.32
CA LEU A 28 -2.46 -10.19 4.50
C LEU A 28 -3.63 -10.56 5.42
N LEU A 29 -4.66 -9.73 5.39
CA LEU A 29 -5.91 -9.91 6.13
C LEU A 29 -6.97 -10.54 5.23
N ASP A 30 -8.12 -10.86 5.82
CA ASP A 30 -9.29 -11.33 5.08
C ASP A 30 -9.89 -10.22 4.18
N ASN A 31 -10.85 -10.61 3.33
CA ASN A 31 -11.58 -9.70 2.45
C ASN A 31 -10.68 -8.89 1.51
N ASN A 32 -9.56 -9.48 1.08
CA ASN A 32 -8.59 -8.87 0.17
C ASN A 32 -8.00 -7.55 0.70
N ARG A 33 -7.76 -7.47 2.01
CA ARG A 33 -7.17 -6.30 2.66
C ARG A 33 -5.75 -6.57 3.14
N ILE A 34 -4.92 -5.53 3.09
CA ILE A 34 -3.61 -5.52 3.76
C ILE A 34 -3.71 -4.87 5.14
N GLY A 35 -2.91 -5.35 6.07
CA GLY A 35 -2.71 -4.81 7.42
C GLY A 35 -1.41 -4.00 7.50
N ARG A 36 -0.62 -4.23 8.56
CA ARG A 36 0.66 -3.53 8.74
C ARG A 36 1.67 -3.88 7.66
N VAL A 37 2.52 -2.91 7.34
CA VAL A 37 3.61 -3.02 6.38
C VAL A 37 4.93 -2.83 7.12
N HIS A 38 5.80 -3.83 7.00
CA HIS A 38 7.12 -3.85 7.62
C HIS A 38 8.20 -3.91 6.54
N GLY A 39 9.43 -3.52 6.90
CA GLY A 39 10.58 -3.90 6.09
C GLY A 39 10.80 -5.40 6.18
N ALA A 40 11.25 -6.03 5.10
CA ALA A 40 11.64 -7.42 5.15
C ALA A 40 12.87 -7.59 6.05
N LYS A 41 12.82 -8.54 6.99
CA LYS A 41 13.95 -8.77 7.90
C LYS A 41 15.17 -9.34 7.20
N ALA A 42 14.94 -10.09 6.12
CA ALA A 42 15.99 -10.66 5.28
C ALA A 42 16.74 -9.62 4.43
N ASN A 43 16.20 -8.40 4.28
CA ASN A 43 16.89 -7.32 3.57
C ASN A 43 17.85 -6.60 4.54
N SER A 44 19.14 -6.93 4.48
CA SER A 44 20.16 -6.38 5.38
C SER A 44 20.24 -4.86 5.35
N TYR A 45 20.00 -4.25 4.20
CA TYR A 45 20.06 -2.79 4.04
C TYR A 45 19.00 -2.06 4.89
N THR A 46 17.75 -2.53 4.88
CA THR A 46 16.66 -1.90 5.67
C THR A 46 16.44 -2.56 7.02
N SER A 47 16.89 -3.79 7.21
CA SER A 47 16.86 -4.55 8.47
C SER A 47 15.50 -4.49 9.19
N GLY A 48 14.40 -4.72 8.47
CA GLY A 48 13.04 -4.68 9.03
C GLY A 48 12.40 -3.29 9.16
N VAL A 49 13.15 -2.21 8.95
CA VAL A 49 12.69 -0.83 9.13
C VAL A 49 12.17 -0.26 7.81
N VAL A 50 11.07 0.49 7.89
CA VAL A 50 10.52 1.29 6.80
C VAL A 50 10.21 2.70 7.29
N CYS A 51 10.20 3.68 6.38
CA CYS A 51 9.84 5.05 6.75
C CYS A 51 8.36 5.17 7.13
N ALA A 52 7.99 6.26 7.81
CA ALA A 52 6.63 6.53 8.27
C ALA A 52 5.59 6.52 7.13
N LYS A 53 5.98 6.88 5.89
CA LYS A 53 5.10 6.85 4.72
C LYS A 53 4.66 5.42 4.40
N VAL A 54 5.62 4.49 4.39
CA VAL A 54 5.39 3.09 4.01
C VAL A 54 4.73 2.30 5.14
N ALA A 55 5.09 2.59 6.40
CA ALA A 55 4.44 1.96 7.56
C ALA A 55 2.90 2.15 7.56
N ARG A 56 2.40 3.20 6.90
CA ARG A 56 0.97 3.55 6.78
C ARG A 56 0.37 3.25 5.40
N TYR A 57 0.99 2.39 4.59
CA TYR A 57 0.52 2.16 3.22
C TYR A 57 -0.89 1.58 3.13
N ALA A 58 -1.35 0.88 4.18
CA ALA A 58 -2.73 0.43 4.28
C ALA A 58 -3.74 1.59 4.17
N ASP A 59 -3.42 2.76 4.74
CA ASP A 59 -4.26 3.97 4.68
C ASP A 59 -4.46 4.42 3.23
N ARG A 60 -3.40 4.32 2.39
CA ARG A 60 -3.46 4.64 0.96
C ARG A 60 -4.21 3.59 0.14
N VAL A 61 -3.94 2.30 0.40
CA VAL A 61 -4.56 1.19 -0.35
C VAL A 61 -6.07 1.12 -0.13
N HIS A 62 -6.51 1.46 1.08
CA HIS A 62 -7.92 1.43 1.49
C HIS A 62 -8.56 2.81 1.59
N HIS A 63 -7.93 3.85 1.04
CA HIS A 63 -8.46 5.21 1.12
C HIS A 63 -9.82 5.31 0.41
N PRO A 64 -10.83 6.00 0.98
CA PRO A 64 -12.15 6.14 0.35
C PRO A 64 -12.07 6.80 -1.03
N ASP A 65 -11.17 7.78 -1.21
CA ASP A 65 -10.98 8.49 -2.49
C ASP A 65 -10.07 7.77 -3.50
N ARG A 66 -9.74 6.48 -3.27
CA ARG A 66 -8.86 5.74 -4.18
C ARG A 66 -9.54 5.60 -5.56
N LEU A 67 -8.76 5.79 -6.62
CA LEU A 67 -9.23 5.54 -7.99
C LEU A 67 -9.39 4.03 -8.21
N LEU A 68 -10.64 3.58 -8.36
CA LEU A 68 -10.99 2.16 -8.53
C LEU A 68 -11.54 1.82 -9.91
N LYS A 69 -11.85 2.84 -10.72
CA LYS A 69 -12.49 2.71 -12.03
C LYS A 69 -11.77 3.58 -13.06
N PRO A 70 -11.77 3.17 -14.34
CA PRO A 70 -11.35 4.05 -15.42
C PRO A 70 -12.26 5.30 -15.47
N LEU A 71 -11.65 6.47 -15.59
CA LEU A 71 -12.35 7.74 -15.68
C LEU A 71 -11.93 8.50 -16.94
N VAL A 72 -12.90 9.16 -17.57
CA VAL A 72 -12.70 10.07 -18.70
C VAL A 72 -13.11 11.47 -18.28
N ARG A 73 -12.32 12.48 -18.67
CA ARG A 73 -12.62 13.89 -18.35
C ARG A 73 -13.97 14.30 -18.94
N ALA A 74 -14.83 14.90 -18.13
CA ALA A 74 -16.16 15.38 -18.54
C ALA A 74 -16.25 16.91 -18.68
N GLY A 75 -15.21 17.65 -18.27
CA GLY A 75 -15.12 19.11 -18.37
C GLY A 75 -13.77 19.61 -18.88
N ALA A 76 -13.44 20.87 -18.57
CA ALA A 76 -12.13 21.43 -18.84
C ALA A 76 -11.05 20.81 -17.93
N LYS A 77 -9.78 20.91 -18.34
CA LYS A 77 -8.65 20.37 -17.57
C LYS A 77 -8.52 21.12 -16.25
N GLY A 78 -8.62 20.40 -15.12
CA GLY A 78 -8.49 20.95 -13.77
C GLY A 78 -9.81 21.11 -13.01
N GLU A 79 -10.97 20.98 -13.67
CA GLU A 79 -12.28 21.14 -13.03
C GLU A 79 -12.68 19.98 -12.11
N GLY A 80 -11.99 18.84 -12.19
CA GLY A 80 -12.33 17.65 -11.40
C GLY A 80 -13.61 16.94 -11.86
N ALA A 81 -14.16 17.30 -13.02
CA ALA A 81 -15.34 16.64 -13.60
C ALA A 81 -14.93 15.37 -14.38
N TRP A 82 -15.45 14.22 -13.94
CA TRP A 82 -15.15 12.90 -14.49
C TRP A 82 -16.41 12.10 -14.78
N ARG A 83 -16.36 11.25 -15.81
CA ARG A 83 -17.34 10.20 -16.08
C ARG A 83 -16.64 8.84 -16.08
N GLU A 84 -17.29 7.82 -15.54
CA GLU A 84 -16.77 6.45 -15.62
C GLU A 84 -16.77 5.94 -17.07
N ALA A 85 -15.80 5.10 -17.40
CA ALA A 85 -15.71 4.40 -18.67
C ALA A 85 -15.63 2.89 -18.45
N SER A 86 -16.26 2.14 -19.37
CA SER A 86 -16.26 0.67 -19.42
C SER A 86 -15.05 0.12 -20.16
#